data_AF-A0A2H0VK61-F1
#
_entry.id   AF-A0A2H0VK61-F1
#
_cell.length_a   1.000
_cell.length_b   1.000
_cell.length_c   1.000
_cell.angle_alpha   90.00
_cell.angle_beta   90.00
_cell.angle_gamma   90.00
#
_symmetry.space_group_name_H-M   'P 1'
#
loop_
_entity.id
_entity.type
_entity.pdbx_description
1 polymer ?
#
loop_
_entity_poly.entity_id
_entity_poly.type
_entity_poly.pdbx_seq_one_letter_code
_entity_poly.pdbx_strand_id
1 'polypeptide(L)'
;MPEENDASSDLTLEKMSNLKEVAEQLRKYSPGVVVFDLDFTLKPKAYELGMGGKEPGRLPVESVELLKELKDLGWQIMVVTNQPIKGHQVAKAVRNIQRADYPIFPTTIQEVLGEENVMGGGRDFLWKKFKKTNYAVDKAAKWIDLAMEVSDGPVVFVGDRDSDIEFANKVTQEIDVRNKTTIFLKLEGINLPKPLKSLEKFIP
;
A
#
# COMPACT_ATOMS: atom_id res chain seq x y z
N MET A 1 36.87 -19.17 -8.18
CA MET A 1 35.41 -19.19 -8.02
C MET A 1 35.05 -17.80 -7.56
N PRO A 2 34.29 -17.00 -8.32
CA PRO A 2 33.85 -15.70 -7.83
C PRO A 2 32.80 -15.95 -6.75
N GLU A 3 33.00 -15.31 -5.61
CA GLU A 3 32.08 -15.30 -4.48
C GLU A 3 30.75 -14.69 -4.94
N GLU A 4 29.64 -15.35 -4.61
CA GLU A 4 28.31 -14.80 -4.75
C GLU A 4 28.25 -13.53 -3.90
N ASN A 5 28.20 -12.36 -4.55
CA ASN A 5 27.84 -11.13 -3.88
C ASN A 5 26.42 -11.31 -3.33
N ASP A 6 26.33 -11.52 -2.02
CA ASP A 6 25.11 -11.31 -1.27
C ASP A 6 24.61 -9.89 -1.60
N ALA A 7 23.57 -9.82 -2.42
CA ALA A 7 22.83 -8.61 -2.69
C ALA A 7 22.11 -8.19 -1.39
N SER A 8 22.87 -7.59 -0.48
CA SER A 8 22.37 -6.78 0.63
C SER A 8 21.37 -5.81 0.03
N SER A 9 20.08 -6.01 0.30
CA SER A 9 19.04 -5.12 -0.21
C SER A 9 19.28 -3.70 0.30
N ASP A 10 19.51 -2.75 -0.60
CA ASP A 10 19.71 -1.31 -0.32
C ASP A 10 18.45 -0.60 0.24
N LEU A 11 17.48 -1.36 0.76
CA LEU A 11 16.25 -0.85 1.34
C LEU A 11 16.53 -0.27 2.73
N THR A 12 16.52 1.05 2.84
CA THR A 12 16.66 1.73 4.13
C THR A 12 15.32 1.69 4.87
N LEU A 13 15.29 1.19 6.11
CA LEU A 13 14.06 1.11 6.91
C LEU A 13 14.00 2.24 7.95
N GLU A 14 12.94 3.04 7.89
CA GLU A 14 12.63 4.10 8.85
C GLU A 14 11.30 3.80 9.53
N LYS A 15 11.23 3.99 10.85
CA LYS A 15 9.99 3.77 11.62
C LYS A 15 9.23 5.08 11.77
N MET A 16 7.92 5.01 11.56
CA MET A 16 6.98 6.12 11.68
C MET A 16 5.85 5.74 12.62
N SER A 17 5.47 6.63 13.53
CA SER A 17 4.39 6.36 14.47
C SER A 17 3.01 6.58 13.86
N ASN A 18 2.90 7.36 12.77
CA ASN A 18 1.63 7.68 12.13
C ASN A 18 1.80 8.23 10.71
N LEU A 19 0.67 8.39 10.00
CA LEU A 19 0.64 8.86 8.61
C LEU A 19 1.06 10.34 8.46
N LYS A 20 0.95 11.15 9.52
CA LYS A 20 1.43 12.54 9.49
C LYS A 20 2.95 12.61 9.43
N GLU A 21 3.64 11.76 10.21
CA GLU A 21 5.10 11.63 10.13
C GLU A 21 5.56 11.11 8.77
N VAL A 22 4.82 10.16 8.16
CA VAL A 22 5.06 9.74 6.76
C VAL A 22 4.98 10.94 5.82
N ALA A 23 3.94 11.77 5.92
CA ALA A 23 3.79 12.96 5.09
C ALA A 23 4.94 13.96 5.30
N GLU A 24 5.31 14.24 6.56
CA GLU A 24 6.43 15.11 6.90
C GLU A 24 7.76 14.57 6.37
N GLN A 25 7.97 13.26 6.38
CA GLN A 25 9.16 12.65 5.82
C GLN A 25 9.18 12.75 4.29
N LEU A 26 8.08 12.43 3.61
CA LEU A 26 7.99 12.52 2.14
C LEU A 26 8.26 13.94 1.64
N ARG A 27 7.81 14.98 2.35
CA ARG A 27 8.08 16.39 2.00
C ARG A 27 9.56 16.79 2.05
N LYS A 28 10.42 16.02 2.72
CA LYS A 28 11.87 16.30 2.78
C LYS A 28 12.60 15.84 1.52
N TYR A 29 12.00 14.94 0.74
CA TYR A 29 12.59 14.44 -0.49
C TYR A 29 12.12 15.22 -1.70
N SER A 30 12.92 15.18 -2.76
CA SER A 30 12.42 15.53 -4.09
C SER A 30 11.34 14.51 -4.51
N PRO A 31 10.27 14.93 -5.21
CA PRO A 31 9.22 14.02 -5.65
C PRO A 31 9.78 12.84 -6.45
N GLY A 32 9.44 11.63 -6.01
CA GLY A 32 9.83 10.38 -6.64
C GLY A 32 8.62 9.48 -6.82
N VAL A 33 8.83 8.20 -6.53
CA VAL A 33 7.78 7.18 -6.54
C VAL A 33 7.43 6.81 -5.10
N VAL A 34 6.14 6.74 -4.79
CA VAL A 34 5.67 6.24 -3.49
C VAL A 34 4.63 5.14 -3.66
N VAL A 35 4.85 4.03 -2.96
CA VAL A 35 3.99 2.85 -2.97
C VAL A 35 3.40 2.65 -1.58
N PHE A 36 2.09 2.87 -1.47
CA PHE A 36 1.36 2.69 -0.22
C PHE A 36 0.71 1.31 -0.14
N ASP A 37 0.82 0.68 1.02
CA ASP A 37 -0.17 -0.29 1.47
C ASP A 37 -1.51 0.40 1.83
N LEU A 38 -2.59 -0.38 1.85
CA LEU A 38 -3.92 0.09 2.22
C LEU A 38 -4.26 -0.20 3.68
N ASP A 39 -4.31 -1.48 4.06
CA ASP A 39 -4.94 -1.92 5.31
C ASP A 39 -3.99 -1.65 6.48
N PHE A 40 -4.43 -0.95 7.50
CA PHE A 40 -3.60 -0.47 8.63
C PHE A 40 -2.52 0.56 8.25
N THR A 41 -2.41 0.91 6.96
CA THR A 41 -1.55 1.98 6.43
C THR A 41 -2.38 3.22 6.09
N LEU A 42 -2.93 3.31 4.88
CA LEU A 42 -3.87 4.39 4.49
C LEU A 42 -5.23 4.25 5.20
N LYS A 43 -5.58 3.05 5.66
CA LYS A 43 -6.79 2.76 6.41
C LYS A 43 -6.44 2.22 7.80
N PRO A 44 -6.22 3.09 8.81
CA PRO A 44 -5.85 2.69 10.16
C PRO A 44 -6.86 1.73 10.79
N LYS A 45 -6.44 0.99 11.83
CA LYS A 45 -7.23 -0.04 12.51
C LYS A 45 -8.68 0.33 12.80
N ALA A 46 -8.92 1.56 13.26
CA ALA A 46 -10.28 2.01 13.59
C ALA A 46 -11.22 1.98 12.37
N TYR A 47 -10.70 2.33 11.18
CA TYR A 47 -11.45 2.26 9.92
C TYR A 47 -11.51 0.84 9.38
N GLU A 48 -10.43 0.06 9.53
CA GLU A 48 -10.40 -1.32 9.05
C GLU A 48 -11.37 -2.23 9.80
N LEU A 49 -11.42 -2.11 11.13
CA LEU A 49 -12.27 -2.93 11.99
C LEU A 49 -13.66 -2.32 12.25
N GLY A 50 -13.97 -1.19 11.61
CA GLY A 50 -15.22 -0.46 11.83
C GLY A 50 -15.47 0.04 13.26
N MET A 51 -14.39 0.24 14.03
CA MET A 51 -14.49 0.68 15.42
C MET A 51 -14.97 2.13 15.51
N GLY A 52 -15.79 2.43 16.53
CA GLY A 52 -16.33 3.78 16.75
C GLY A 52 -17.36 4.21 15.70
N GLY A 53 -18.11 3.25 15.14
CA GLY A 53 -19.16 3.52 14.15
C GLY A 53 -18.64 3.80 12.74
N LYS A 54 -17.43 3.30 12.41
CA LYS A 54 -16.85 3.47 11.07
C LYS A 54 -17.33 2.35 10.15
N GLU A 55 -17.83 2.73 8.99
CA GLU A 55 -18.40 1.79 8.01
C GLU A 55 -17.31 1.00 7.26
N PRO A 56 -17.56 -0.27 6.88
CA PRO A 56 -16.62 -1.07 6.11
C PRO A 56 -16.20 -0.38 4.80
N GLY A 57 -14.90 -0.39 4.52
CA GLY A 57 -14.33 0.22 3.32
C GLY A 57 -14.16 1.74 3.39
N ARG A 58 -14.66 2.42 4.43
CA ARG A 58 -14.45 3.85 4.63
C ARG A 58 -12.97 4.16 4.76
N LEU A 59 -12.54 5.23 4.09
CA LEU A 59 -11.21 5.80 4.22
C LEU A 59 -11.23 6.99 5.20
N PRO A 60 -10.12 7.24 5.93
CA PRO A 60 -9.91 8.53 6.59
C PRO A 60 -9.84 9.65 5.54
N VAL A 61 -10.37 10.83 5.87
CA VAL A 61 -10.30 12.00 5.00
C VAL A 61 -8.83 12.41 4.84
N GLU A 62 -8.08 12.33 5.92
CA GLU A 62 -6.67 12.69 6.02
C GLU A 62 -5.81 11.84 5.06
N SER A 63 -6.13 10.56 4.89
CA SER A 63 -5.45 9.69 3.93
C SER A 63 -5.72 10.10 2.49
N VAL A 64 -6.95 10.54 2.19
CA VAL A 64 -7.32 11.01 0.85
C VAL A 64 -6.66 12.36 0.55
N GLU A 65 -6.64 13.26 1.53
CA GLU A 65 -5.96 14.56 1.43
C GLU A 65 -4.46 14.40 1.20
N LEU A 66 -3.81 13.46 1.92
CA LEU A 66 -2.41 13.15 1.69
C LEU A 66 -2.14 12.68 0.25
N LEU A 67 -2.96 11.77 -0.29
CA LEU A 67 -2.77 11.29 -1.66
C LEU A 67 -2.91 12.43 -2.69
N LYS A 68 -3.87 13.35 -2.47
CA LYS A 68 -4.04 14.53 -3.33
C LYS A 68 -2.85 15.47 -3.23
N GLU A 69 -2.41 15.79 -2.02
CA GLU A 69 -1.26 16.66 -1.78
C GLU A 69 0.00 16.12 -2.44
N LEU A 70 0.32 14.83 -2.24
CA LEU A 70 1.51 14.23 -2.85
C LEU A 70 1.43 14.25 -4.38
N LYS A 71 0.25 14.02 -4.96
CA LYS A 71 0.03 14.11 -6.40
C LYS A 71 0.26 15.53 -6.91
N ASP A 72 -0.26 16.53 -6.20
CA ASP A 72 -0.07 17.95 -6.53
C ASP A 72 1.40 18.38 -6.41
N LEU A 73 2.15 17.76 -5.49
CA LEU A 73 3.60 17.92 -5.36
C LEU A 73 4.41 17.15 -6.43
N GLY A 74 3.76 16.40 -7.32
CA GLY A 74 4.40 15.70 -8.43
C GLY A 74 4.87 14.28 -8.13
N TRP A 75 4.50 13.69 -6.99
CA TRP A 75 4.81 12.29 -6.71
C TRP A 75 4.07 11.35 -7.66
N GLN A 76 4.77 10.29 -8.09
CA GLN A 76 4.15 9.14 -8.73
C GLN A 76 3.67 8.18 -7.64
N ILE A 77 2.36 7.96 -7.54
CA ILE A 77 1.77 7.26 -6.41
C ILE A 77 1.10 5.97 -6.87
N MET A 78 1.46 4.85 -6.24
CA MET A 78 0.71 3.59 -6.36
C MET A 78 0.15 3.17 -5.00
N VAL A 79 -1.05 2.60 -5.00
CA VAL A 79 -1.58 1.84 -3.87
C VAL A 79 -1.59 0.36 -4.20
N VAL A 80 -0.91 -0.46 -3.39
CA VAL A 80 -0.91 -1.93 -3.51
C VAL A 80 -1.57 -2.52 -2.27
N THR A 81 -2.61 -3.32 -2.46
CA THR A 81 -3.35 -3.95 -1.35
C THR A 81 -3.52 -5.45 -1.55
N ASN A 82 -3.74 -6.18 -0.45
CA ASN A 82 -4.24 -7.55 -0.53
C ASN A 82 -5.76 -7.59 -0.78
N GLN A 83 -6.48 -6.48 -0.57
CA GLN A 83 -7.93 -6.39 -0.76
C GLN A 83 -8.34 -6.44 -2.24
N PRO A 84 -9.58 -6.86 -2.53
CA PRO A 84 -10.09 -6.86 -3.88
C PRO A 84 -10.30 -5.42 -4.40
N ILE A 85 -9.61 -5.08 -5.48
CA ILE A 85 -9.82 -3.80 -6.21
C ILE A 85 -11.01 -3.88 -7.18
N LYS A 86 -11.42 -5.10 -7.55
CA LYS A 86 -12.60 -5.38 -8.35
C LYS A 86 -13.56 -6.21 -7.51
N GLY A 87 -14.77 -5.69 -7.27
CA GLY A 87 -15.81 -6.45 -6.58
C GLY A 87 -15.99 -6.13 -5.10
N HIS A 88 -15.57 -4.97 -4.61
CA HIS A 88 -16.06 -4.42 -3.34
C HIS A 88 -17.54 -3.97 -3.47
N GLN A 89 -18.39 -4.87 -3.96
CA GLN A 89 -19.81 -4.64 -4.20
C GLN A 89 -20.53 -4.25 -2.92
N VAL A 90 -20.09 -4.77 -1.77
CA VAL A 90 -20.63 -4.40 -0.46
C VAL A 90 -20.33 -2.94 -0.14
N ALA A 91 -19.13 -2.44 -0.39
CA ALA A 91 -18.80 -1.02 -0.16
C ALA A 91 -19.58 -0.11 -1.12
N LYS A 92 -19.64 -0.46 -2.40
CA LYS A 92 -20.42 0.29 -3.40
C LYS A 92 -21.92 0.26 -3.08
N ALA A 93 -22.46 -0.88 -2.66
CA ALA A 93 -23.85 -1.02 -2.24
C ALA A 93 -24.13 -0.22 -0.98
N VAL A 94 -23.26 -0.26 0.03
CA VAL A 94 -23.37 0.56 1.24
C VAL A 94 -23.37 2.05 0.88
N ARG A 95 -22.46 2.50 0.01
CA ARG A 95 -22.47 3.90 -0.48
C ARG A 95 -23.79 4.29 -1.12
N ASN A 96 -24.33 3.43 -1.99
CA ASN A 96 -25.56 3.71 -2.73
C ASN A 96 -26.80 3.64 -1.84
N ILE A 97 -26.87 2.68 -0.92
CA ILE A 97 -28.02 2.46 -0.02
C ILE A 97 -28.06 3.54 1.06
N GLN A 98 -26.92 3.85 1.68
CA GLN A 98 -26.85 4.79 2.79
C GLN A 98 -26.68 6.25 2.34
N ARG A 99 -26.55 6.52 1.03
CA ARG A 99 -26.14 7.84 0.49
C ARG A 99 -24.91 8.37 1.23
N ALA A 100 -23.92 7.51 1.40
CA ALA A 100 -22.73 7.85 2.16
C ALA A 100 -21.92 8.94 1.46
N ASP A 101 -21.79 10.10 2.11
CA ASP A 101 -20.94 11.22 1.65
C ASP A 101 -19.46 11.08 2.10
N TYR A 102 -19.05 9.91 2.58
CA TYR A 102 -17.68 9.65 3.04
C TYR A 102 -16.84 8.88 2.00
N PRO A 103 -15.51 9.08 1.97
CA PRO A 103 -14.63 8.41 1.01
C PRO A 103 -14.55 6.91 1.26
N ILE A 104 -14.48 6.12 0.19
CA ILE A 104 -14.56 4.66 0.24
C ILE A 104 -13.60 3.99 -0.73
N PHE A 105 -12.93 2.93 -0.27
CA PHE A 105 -12.08 2.09 -1.11
C PHE A 105 -12.91 1.11 -1.95
N PRO A 106 -12.52 0.81 -3.21
CA PRO A 106 -11.40 1.38 -3.97
C PRO A 106 -11.73 2.70 -4.69
N THR A 107 -13.01 3.04 -4.80
CA THR A 107 -13.51 4.10 -5.69
C THR A 107 -12.84 5.44 -5.47
N THR A 108 -12.72 5.93 -4.23
CA THR A 108 -12.11 7.24 -3.98
C THR A 108 -10.62 7.28 -4.34
N ILE A 109 -9.87 6.20 -4.10
CA ILE A 109 -8.45 6.17 -4.47
C ILE A 109 -8.30 6.15 -5.99
N GLN A 110 -9.13 5.38 -6.70
CA GLN A 110 -9.13 5.34 -8.16
C GLN A 110 -9.51 6.70 -8.78
N GLU A 111 -10.46 7.42 -8.18
CA GLU A 111 -10.82 8.79 -8.60
C GLU A 111 -9.66 9.78 -8.40
N VAL A 112 -8.87 9.63 -7.33
CA VAL A 112 -7.74 10.52 -7.04
C VAL A 112 -6.50 10.18 -7.89
N LEU A 113 -6.16 8.90 -8.01
CA LEU A 113 -4.90 8.46 -8.59
C LEU A 113 -5.03 7.94 -10.03
N GLY A 114 -6.19 7.49 -10.47
CA GLY A 114 -6.35 6.68 -11.68
C GLY A 114 -6.43 5.18 -11.36
N GLU A 115 -7.13 4.41 -12.19
CA GLU A 115 -7.34 2.97 -11.95
C GLU A 115 -6.04 2.15 -12.07
N GLU A 116 -5.15 2.58 -12.96
CA GLU A 116 -3.85 1.98 -13.24
C GLU A 116 -2.88 2.05 -12.05
N ASN A 117 -3.11 2.99 -11.14
CA ASN A 117 -2.29 3.27 -9.96
C ASN A 117 -2.79 2.55 -8.70
N VAL A 118 -3.80 1.68 -8.83
CA VAL A 118 -4.34 0.89 -7.73
C VAL A 118 -4.28 -0.60 -8.09
N MET A 119 -3.47 -1.35 -7.34
CA MET A 119 -3.28 -2.79 -7.53
C MET A 119 -3.79 -3.56 -6.32
N GLY A 120 -4.43 -4.70 -6.56
CA GLY A 120 -4.82 -5.57 -5.47
C GLY A 120 -5.38 -6.91 -5.90
N GLY A 121 -5.89 -7.63 -4.91
CA GLY A 121 -6.33 -9.01 -5.03
C GLY A 121 -7.56 -9.21 -5.90
N GLY A 122 -7.83 -10.48 -6.21
CA GLY A 122 -9.08 -10.94 -6.80
C GLY A 122 -10.12 -11.30 -5.74
N ARG A 123 -11.18 -11.99 -6.15
CA ARG A 123 -12.22 -12.53 -5.25
C ARG A 123 -11.69 -13.56 -4.25
N ASP A 124 -10.49 -14.09 -4.50
CA ASP A 124 -9.78 -15.10 -3.73
C ASP A 124 -8.86 -14.52 -2.63
N PHE A 125 -8.95 -13.21 -2.34
CA PHE A 125 -8.07 -12.51 -1.40
C PHE A 125 -8.02 -13.06 0.04
N LEU A 126 -9.05 -13.80 0.46
CA LEU A 126 -9.09 -14.49 1.74
C LEU A 126 -8.02 -15.59 1.82
N TRP A 127 -7.83 -16.31 0.72
CA TRP A 127 -6.95 -17.48 0.61
C TRP A 127 -5.62 -17.13 -0.05
N LYS A 128 -5.60 -16.13 -0.94
CA LYS A 128 -4.44 -15.73 -1.74
C LYS A 128 -4.11 -14.26 -1.49
N LYS A 129 -3.03 -14.01 -0.74
CA LYS A 129 -2.52 -12.66 -0.53
C LYS A 129 -1.83 -12.17 -1.80
N PHE A 130 -2.38 -11.12 -2.42
CA PHE A 130 -1.90 -10.54 -3.67
C PHE A 130 -0.40 -10.23 -3.65
N LYS A 131 0.07 -9.53 -2.60
CA LYS A 131 1.48 -9.14 -2.43
C LYS A 131 2.45 -10.33 -2.28
N LYS A 132 1.96 -11.55 -2.05
CA LYS A 132 2.79 -12.76 -2.00
C LYS A 132 3.01 -13.39 -3.37
N THR A 133 2.40 -12.87 -4.43
CA THR A 133 2.48 -13.44 -5.77
C THR A 133 3.58 -12.77 -6.58
N ASN A 134 4.33 -13.53 -7.39
CA ASN A 134 5.32 -12.95 -8.32
C ASN A 134 4.65 -11.97 -9.29
N TYR A 135 3.42 -12.27 -9.74
CA TYR A 135 2.64 -11.35 -10.55
C TYR A 135 2.48 -9.95 -9.92
N ALA A 136 2.29 -9.85 -8.60
CA ALA A 136 2.20 -8.55 -7.93
C ALA A 136 3.56 -7.83 -7.91
N VAL A 137 4.65 -8.57 -7.68
CA VAL A 137 6.01 -8.03 -7.70
C VAL A 137 6.37 -7.52 -9.08
N ASP A 138 6.26 -8.36 -10.11
CA ASP A 138 6.59 -8.03 -11.51
C ASP A 138 5.79 -6.81 -12.00
N LYS A 139 4.51 -6.74 -11.63
CA LYS A 139 3.63 -5.66 -12.06
C LYS A 139 3.96 -4.35 -11.35
N ALA A 140 4.26 -4.39 -10.05
CA ALA A 140 4.70 -3.22 -9.32
C ALA A 140 6.05 -2.72 -9.83
N ALA A 141 7.01 -3.62 -10.03
CA ALA A 141 8.34 -3.30 -10.56
C ALA A 141 8.25 -2.58 -11.92
N LYS A 142 7.54 -3.16 -12.89
CA LYS A 142 7.36 -2.54 -14.22
C LYS A 142 6.71 -1.15 -14.18
N TRP A 143 5.75 -0.96 -13.28
CA TRP A 143 5.12 0.35 -13.14
C TRP A 143 6.09 1.34 -12.49
N ILE A 144 6.86 0.92 -11.49
CA ILE A 144 7.86 1.77 -10.83
C ILE A 144 8.93 2.18 -11.83
N ASP A 145 9.44 1.25 -12.65
CA ASP A 145 10.42 1.56 -13.69
C ASP A 145 9.90 2.64 -14.65
N LEU A 146 8.65 2.51 -15.12
CA LEU A 146 8.01 3.51 -15.98
C LEU A 146 7.82 4.86 -15.27
N ALA A 147 7.36 4.85 -14.02
CA ALA A 147 7.19 6.05 -13.21
C ALA A 147 8.55 6.76 -12.96
N MET A 148 9.61 5.97 -12.83
CA MET A 148 10.98 6.46 -12.63
C MET A 148 11.59 7.10 -13.87
N GLU A 149 11.05 6.88 -15.07
CA GLU A 149 11.51 7.58 -16.28
C GLU A 149 11.19 9.08 -16.24
N VAL A 150 10.21 9.48 -15.44
CA VAL A 150 9.71 10.86 -15.33
C VAL A 150 9.87 11.49 -13.94
N SER A 151 10.45 10.76 -12.98
CA SER A 151 10.68 11.25 -11.61
C SER A 151 12.12 11.01 -11.18
N ASP A 152 12.81 12.01 -10.64
CA ASP A 152 14.21 11.87 -10.20
C ASP A 152 14.38 11.56 -8.70
N GLY A 153 13.28 11.57 -7.94
CA GLY A 153 13.29 11.29 -6.50
C GLY A 153 13.44 9.81 -6.13
N PRO A 154 13.39 9.50 -4.82
CA PRO A 154 13.55 8.13 -4.31
C PRO A 154 12.33 7.25 -4.63
N VAL A 155 12.50 5.93 -4.45
CA VAL A 155 11.38 4.98 -4.38
C VAL A 155 11.07 4.72 -2.91
N VAL A 156 9.86 5.09 -2.48
CA VAL A 156 9.44 5.01 -1.09
C VAL A 156 8.29 4.03 -0.94
N PHE A 157 8.49 2.97 -0.18
CA PHE A 157 7.43 2.05 0.22
C PHE A 157 6.90 2.46 1.59
N VAL A 158 5.58 2.38 1.77
CA VAL A 158 4.92 2.68 3.05
C VAL A 158 4.00 1.52 3.43
N GLY A 159 4.18 0.96 4.62
CA GLY A 159 3.36 -0.15 5.10
C GLY A 159 3.51 -0.41 6.60
N ASP A 160 2.60 -1.19 7.19
CA ASP A 160 2.62 -1.51 8.62
C ASP A 160 3.18 -2.91 8.92
N ARG A 161 3.13 -3.87 7.97
CA ARG A 161 3.49 -5.29 8.23
C ARG A 161 4.82 -5.70 7.65
N ASP A 162 5.38 -6.76 8.21
CA ASP A 162 6.66 -7.32 7.72
C ASP A 162 6.49 -7.92 6.32
N SER A 163 5.28 -8.36 5.98
CA SER A 163 4.94 -8.77 4.62
C SER A 163 5.00 -7.63 3.60
N ASP A 164 4.84 -6.37 4.03
CA ASP A 164 5.02 -5.22 3.14
C ASP A 164 6.50 -4.92 2.91
N ILE A 165 7.34 -5.11 3.94
CA ILE A 165 8.80 -5.04 3.80
C ILE A 165 9.29 -6.15 2.86
N GLU A 166 8.81 -7.39 3.04
CA GLU A 166 9.16 -8.50 2.16
C GLU A 166 8.76 -8.22 0.71
N PHE A 167 7.57 -7.66 0.49
CA PHE A 167 7.12 -7.23 -0.83
C PHE A 167 8.02 -6.14 -1.41
N ALA A 168 8.33 -5.09 -0.65
CA ALA A 168 9.21 -4.01 -1.06
C ALA A 168 10.60 -4.52 -1.44
N ASN A 169 11.19 -5.41 -0.63
CA ASN A 169 12.48 -6.04 -0.93
C ASN A 169 12.47 -6.77 -2.27
N LYS A 170 11.44 -7.60 -2.52
CA LYS A 170 11.32 -8.31 -3.80
C LYS A 170 11.18 -7.35 -4.98
N VAL A 171 10.35 -6.31 -4.83
CA VAL A 171 10.19 -5.31 -5.89
C VAL A 171 11.51 -4.56 -6.12
N THR A 172 12.24 -4.21 -5.06
CA THR A 172 13.53 -3.51 -5.14
C THR A 172 14.58 -4.32 -5.90
N GLN A 173 14.53 -5.64 -5.81
CA GLN A 173 15.42 -6.55 -6.56
C GLN A 173 15.07 -6.64 -8.05
N GLU A 174 13.84 -6.32 -8.44
CA GLU A 174 13.34 -6.42 -9.81
C GLU A 174 13.39 -5.09 -10.58
N ILE A 175 13.50 -3.95 -9.89
CA ILE A 175 13.56 -2.62 -10.51
C ILE A 175 14.99 -2.19 -10.83
N ASP A 176 15.15 -1.44 -11.92
CA ASP A 176 16.43 -0.80 -12.25
C ASP A 176 16.55 0.53 -11.47
N VAL A 177 17.03 0.44 -10.23
CA VAL A 177 17.36 1.60 -9.41
C VAL A 177 18.62 2.28 -9.94
N ARG A 178 18.47 3.06 -11.02
CA ARG A 178 19.51 3.91 -11.62
C ARG A 178 20.02 4.98 -10.65
N ASN A 179 20.85 4.59 -9.68
CA ASN A 179 21.38 5.42 -8.59
C ASN A 179 20.32 6.04 -7.66
N LYS A 180 19.10 5.47 -7.61
CA LYS A 180 18.02 6.00 -6.76
C LYS A 180 17.94 5.22 -5.45
N THR A 181 17.78 5.96 -4.35
CA THR A 181 17.61 5.36 -3.02
C THR A 181 16.23 4.72 -2.90
N THR A 182 16.18 3.52 -2.32
CA THR A 182 14.93 2.88 -1.94
C THR A 182 14.75 2.93 -0.43
N ILE A 183 13.59 3.41 0.01
CA ILE A 183 13.28 3.65 1.42
C ILE A 183 11.99 2.92 1.77
N PHE A 184 11.94 2.32 2.96
CA PHE A 184 10.73 1.78 3.55
C PHE A 184 10.35 2.58 4.79
N LEU A 185 9.19 3.24 4.76
CA LEU A 185 8.59 3.92 5.89
C LEU A 185 7.62 2.95 6.58
N LYS A 186 8.11 2.31 7.64
CA LYS A 186 7.37 1.35 8.46
C LYS A 186 6.48 2.09 9.44
N LEU A 187 5.18 2.11 9.17
CA LEU A 187 4.22 2.52 10.19
C LEU A 187 4.25 1.51 11.33
N GLU A 188 4.27 2.00 12.56
CA GLU A 188 4.12 1.15 13.74
C GLU A 188 2.74 0.51 13.73
N GLY A 189 2.67 -0.69 13.15
CA GLY A 189 1.50 -1.53 13.17
C GLY A 189 1.13 -1.86 14.62
N ILE A 190 -0.17 -1.91 14.88
CA ILE A 190 -0.65 -2.48 16.14
C ILE A 190 -0.38 -3.98 16.06
N ASN A 191 0.35 -4.54 17.03
CA ASN A 191 0.46 -5.98 17.24
C ASN A 191 -0.96 -6.54 17.42
N LEU A 192 -1.59 -6.95 16.30
CA LEU A 192 -2.81 -7.72 16.37
C LEU A 192 -2.42 -9.05 17.01
N PRO A 193 -3.16 -9.51 18.04
CA PRO A 193 -2.94 -10.85 18.56
C PRO A 193 -2.98 -11.82 17.37
N LYS A 194 -1.98 -12.71 17.29
CA LYS A 194 -1.90 -13.73 16.23
C LYS A 194 -3.30 -14.33 16.06
N PRO A 195 -3.79 -14.50 14.83
CA PRO A 195 -5.11 -15.09 14.62
C PRO A 195 -5.18 -16.38 15.44
N LEU A 196 -6.26 -16.51 16.24
CA LEU A 196 -6.58 -17.78 16.87
C LEU A 196 -6.54 -18.84 15.76
N LYS A 197 -5.84 -19.95 16.04
CA LYS A 197 -5.51 -21.09 15.15
C LYS A 197 -6.45 -21.25 13.94
N SER A 198 -5.88 -21.63 12.79
CA SER A 198 -6.61 -21.80 11.52
C SER A 198 -8.01 -22.36 11.72
N LEU A 199 -9.01 -21.61 11.23
CA LEU A 199 -10.42 -22.00 11.19
C LEU A 199 -10.67 -23.27 10.35
N GLU A 200 -9.62 -23.92 9.84
CA GLU A 200 -9.64 -25.25 9.21
C GLU A 200 -10.24 -26.33 10.11
N LYS A 201 -10.27 -26.13 11.44
CA LYS A 201 -10.95 -27.05 12.37
C LYS A 201 -12.46 -26.85 12.50
N PHE A 202 -13.02 -25.80 11.90
CA PHE A 202 -14.43 -25.42 12.07
C PHE A 202 -15.20 -25.35 10.75
N ILE A 203 -14.61 -25.81 9.64
CA ILE A 203 -15.33 -26.09 8.40
C ILE A 203 -15.70 -27.59 8.43
N PRO A 204 -17.00 -27.95 8.45
CA PRO A 204 -17.47 -29.33 8.48
C PRO A 204 -17.13 -30.11 7.20
#